data_AF-A0A956NCY4-F1
#
_entry.id   AF-A0A956NCY4-F1
#
_cell.length_a   1.000
_cell.length_b   1.000
_cell.length_c   1.000
_cell.angle_alpha   90.00
_cell.angle_beta   90.00
_cell.angle_gamma   90.00
#
_symmetry.space_group_name_H-M   'P 1'
#
loop_
_entity.id
_entity.type
_entity.pdbx_description
1 polymer ?
#
loop_
_entity_poly.entity_id
_entity_poly.type
_entity_poly.pdbx_seq_one_letter_code
_entity_poly.pdbx_strand_id
1 'polypeptide(L)'
;MNLDLGVGGFVSIPGASEPCGDVLLNADGRVEAGYAWQGEGVQEPYYGAFAECYSGEAAVCAVFFDFSQVSESQSGQTMDVFVWDDANGEPGAILAVVSDVDPGPIASWPDFSRHSVTVPELPCTESAWWVGYWGDWPGESYGWAIGADLDGPGGCPLTNIAPGIGLPSGWQNVSVVWGPTTALDIGAEVLECSPTPIVTSSWGRVRALYSRD
;
A
#
# COMPACT_ATOMS: atom_id res chain seq x y z
N MET A 1 20.94 6.57 15.20
CA MET A 1 20.12 5.35 15.36
C MET A 1 19.26 5.54 16.60
N ASN A 2 18.03 5.97 16.35
CA ASN A 2 16.83 5.92 17.18
C ASN A 2 15.82 6.83 16.45
N LEU A 3 14.95 6.19 15.67
CA LEU A 3 13.73 6.80 15.16
C LEU A 3 12.79 6.87 16.36
N ASP A 4 12.61 8.06 16.92
CA ASP A 4 11.61 8.31 17.97
C ASP A 4 10.34 8.76 17.24
N LEU A 5 9.55 7.77 16.78
CA LEU A 5 8.23 8.00 16.21
C LEU A 5 7.25 8.22 17.37
N GLY A 6 6.56 9.36 17.35
CA GLY A 6 5.56 9.72 18.35
C GLY A 6 4.51 8.62 18.53
N VAL A 7 4.04 8.48 19.77
CA VAL A 7 3.17 7.39 20.24
C VAL A 7 1.78 7.46 19.58
N GLY A 8 1.68 7.00 18.34
CA GLY A 8 0.48 6.35 17.81
C GLY A 8 0.47 4.93 18.36
N GLY A 9 -0.50 4.59 19.20
CA GLY A 9 -0.62 3.24 19.71
C GLY A 9 -0.86 2.27 18.55
N PHE A 10 0.00 1.28 18.38
CA PHE A 10 -0.30 0.15 17.50
C PHE A 10 -1.55 -0.53 18.03
N VAL A 11 -2.64 -0.52 17.26
CA VAL A 11 -3.78 -1.39 17.51
C VAL A 11 -3.45 -2.72 16.85
N SER A 12 -2.94 -3.67 17.63
CA SER A 12 -2.80 -5.05 17.15
C SER A 12 -4.20 -5.61 16.89
N ILE A 13 -4.57 -5.75 15.61
CA ILE A 13 -5.79 -6.45 15.21
C ILE A 13 -5.62 -7.92 15.64
N PRO A 14 -6.57 -8.54 16.37
CA PRO A 14 -6.47 -9.95 16.75
C PRO A 14 -6.36 -10.84 15.50
N GLY A 15 -5.18 -11.43 15.27
CA GLY A 15 -4.84 -12.17 14.05
C GLY A 15 -3.76 -11.51 13.19
N ALA A 16 -3.39 -10.25 13.46
CA ALA A 16 -2.21 -9.61 12.90
C ALA A 16 -0.98 -10.44 13.30
N SER A 17 -0.25 -10.92 12.29
CA SER A 17 1.01 -11.61 12.49
C SER A 17 2.00 -10.70 13.23
N GLU A 18 2.92 -11.29 13.99
CA GLU A 18 4.14 -10.59 14.41
C GLU A 18 4.74 -9.82 13.21
N PRO A 19 5.33 -8.63 13.44
CA PRO A 19 5.95 -7.86 12.37
C PRO A 19 6.87 -8.77 11.57
N CYS A 20 6.67 -8.79 10.26
CA CYS A 20 7.32 -9.75 9.39
C CYS A 20 8.70 -9.28 8.95
N GLY A 21 9.01 -7.98 9.08
CA GLY A 21 10.32 -7.44 8.71
C GLY A 21 10.50 -5.97 9.06
N ASP A 22 11.34 -5.29 8.28
CA ASP A 22 11.61 -3.87 8.44
C ASP A 22 10.47 -3.02 7.87
N VAL A 23 10.17 -1.91 8.55
CA VAL A 23 9.12 -0.97 8.16
C VAL A 23 9.67 0.08 7.22
N LEU A 24 9.02 0.24 6.06
CA LEU A 24 9.23 1.34 5.13
C LEU A 24 8.02 2.29 5.17
N LEU A 25 8.28 3.57 5.41
CA LEU A 25 7.26 4.63 5.43
C LEU A 25 7.87 5.93 4.90
N ASN A 26 7.19 6.57 3.96
CA ASN A 26 7.61 7.86 3.40
C ASN A 26 7.13 9.04 4.25
N ALA A 27 6.00 8.88 4.95
CA ALA A 27 5.50 9.88 5.90
C ALA A 27 6.38 10.00 7.15
N ASP A 28 6.43 11.19 7.76
CA ASP A 28 7.21 11.43 8.98
C ASP A 28 6.53 10.94 10.29
N GLY A 29 5.34 10.36 10.15
CA GLY A 29 4.50 9.89 11.25
C GLY A 29 3.56 10.95 11.83
N ARG A 30 3.48 12.13 11.21
CA ARG A 30 2.45 13.14 11.47
C ARG A 30 1.49 13.19 10.30
N VAL A 31 0.23 13.39 10.66
CA VAL A 31 -0.88 13.41 9.71
C VAL A 31 -1.54 14.78 9.77
N GLU A 32 -1.46 15.55 8.68
CA GLU A 32 -2.06 16.89 8.61
C GLU A 32 -3.38 16.90 7.86
N ALA A 33 -3.68 15.87 7.06
CA ALA A 33 -4.92 15.75 6.31
C ALA A 33 -5.41 14.30 6.18
N GLY A 34 -6.68 14.14 5.81
CA GLY A 34 -7.27 12.86 5.44
C GLY A 34 -7.90 12.95 4.05
N TYR A 35 -7.60 12.00 3.16
CA TYR A 35 -8.15 11.94 1.81
C TYR A 35 -9.04 10.73 1.60
N ALA A 36 -10.13 10.92 0.85
CA ALA A 36 -11.04 9.84 0.48
C ALA A 36 -11.74 10.16 -0.83
N TRP A 37 -11.94 9.12 -1.65
CA TRP A 37 -12.85 9.16 -2.78
C TRP A 37 -14.24 8.65 -2.37
N GLN A 38 -15.28 9.23 -2.97
CA GLN A 38 -16.67 8.83 -2.80
C GLN A 38 -17.47 9.01 -4.09
N GLY A 39 -18.66 8.40 -4.15
CA GLY A 39 -19.55 8.50 -5.30
C GLY A 39 -18.88 8.05 -6.60
N GLU A 40 -18.93 8.88 -7.63
CA GLU A 40 -18.34 8.58 -8.96
C GLU A 40 -16.80 8.50 -8.94
N GLY A 41 -16.14 8.92 -7.86
CA GLY A 41 -14.69 8.78 -7.69
C GLY A 41 -14.23 7.34 -7.45
N VAL A 42 -15.15 6.45 -7.06
CA VAL A 42 -14.87 5.03 -6.75
C VAL A 42 -15.61 4.14 -7.73
N GLN A 43 -14.88 3.42 -8.59
CA GLN A 43 -15.45 2.54 -9.61
C GLN A 43 -14.54 1.34 -9.87
N GLU A 44 -15.12 0.20 -10.28
CA GLU A 44 -14.36 -0.95 -10.76
C GLU A 44 -13.48 -0.58 -11.99
N PRO A 45 -12.31 -1.23 -12.17
CA PRO A 45 -11.78 -2.29 -11.33
C PRO A 45 -11.10 -1.79 -10.04
N TYR A 46 -10.58 -0.57 -10.02
CA TYR A 46 -9.97 0.08 -8.84
C TYR A 46 -9.74 1.58 -9.07
N TYR A 47 -10.64 2.26 -9.78
CA TYR A 47 -10.66 3.72 -9.80
C TYR A 47 -11.07 4.23 -8.41
N GLY A 48 -10.33 5.21 -7.91
CA GLY A 48 -10.37 5.67 -6.53
C GLY A 48 -9.30 5.05 -5.63
N ALA A 49 -8.44 4.18 -6.18
CA ALA A 49 -7.33 3.60 -5.41
C ALA A 49 -6.28 4.66 -5.04
N PHE A 50 -5.57 4.43 -3.95
CA PHE A 50 -4.41 5.20 -3.50
C PHE A 50 -3.18 4.31 -3.51
N ALA A 51 -2.02 4.88 -3.82
CA ALA A 51 -0.74 4.16 -3.85
C ALA A 51 0.44 5.03 -3.42
N GLU A 52 1.44 4.39 -2.84
CA GLU A 52 2.72 4.97 -2.44
C GLU A 52 3.87 4.10 -2.99
N CYS A 53 4.95 4.71 -3.45
CA CYS A 53 6.05 3.99 -4.10
C CYS A 53 7.26 3.81 -3.18
N TYR A 54 8.00 2.75 -3.50
CA TYR A 54 9.23 2.36 -2.83
C TYR A 54 10.27 1.94 -3.86
N SER A 55 11.53 1.91 -3.43
CA SER A 55 12.63 1.47 -4.27
C SER A 55 13.56 0.50 -3.55
N GLY A 56 14.29 -0.28 -4.34
CA GLY A 56 15.14 -1.37 -3.86
C GLY A 56 14.44 -2.72 -3.89
N GLU A 57 15.26 -3.78 -3.90
CA GLU A 57 14.80 -5.16 -3.86
C GLU A 57 14.28 -5.49 -2.46
N ALA A 58 13.02 -5.91 -2.37
CA ALA A 58 12.38 -6.23 -1.10
C ALA A 58 11.36 -7.37 -1.28
N ALA A 59 11.21 -8.22 -0.26
CA ALA A 59 10.09 -9.16 -0.22
C ALA A 59 9.00 -8.56 0.68
N VAL A 60 7.96 -7.97 0.07
CA VAL A 60 6.85 -7.34 0.78
C VAL A 60 6.01 -8.42 1.46
N CYS A 61 5.81 -8.29 2.77
CA CYS A 61 5.10 -9.28 3.58
C CYS A 61 3.88 -8.71 4.30
N ALA A 62 3.82 -7.39 4.51
CA ALA A 62 2.59 -6.70 4.91
C ALA A 62 2.55 -5.28 4.33
N VAL A 63 1.35 -4.73 4.22
CA VAL A 63 1.09 -3.31 3.94
C VAL A 63 0.35 -2.73 5.13
N PHE A 64 0.65 -1.50 5.51
CA PHE A 64 -0.07 -0.81 6.57
C PHE A 64 -0.55 0.57 6.15
N PHE A 65 -1.58 1.04 6.84
CA PHE A 65 -2.33 2.23 6.52
C PHE A 65 -2.71 2.96 7.80
N ASP A 66 -2.59 4.28 7.83
CA ASP A 66 -3.19 5.08 8.90
C ASP A 66 -4.52 5.69 8.42
N PHE A 67 -5.61 5.23 9.02
CA PHE A 67 -6.97 5.63 8.64
C PHE A 67 -7.67 6.45 9.72
N SER A 68 -8.56 7.35 9.28
CA SER A 68 -9.47 8.11 10.13
C SER A 68 -10.88 8.16 9.53
N GLN A 69 -11.91 8.28 10.37
CA GLN A 69 -13.30 8.41 9.93
C GLN A 69 -14.01 9.58 10.60
N VAL A 70 -15.01 10.16 9.92
CA VAL A 70 -15.81 11.29 10.44
C VAL A 70 -17.14 10.86 11.05
N SER A 71 -17.55 9.60 10.84
CA SER A 71 -18.79 9.05 11.36
C SER A 71 -18.61 7.57 11.69
N GLU A 72 -19.03 7.15 12.88
CA GLU A 72 -19.02 5.73 13.29
C GLU A 72 -19.99 4.84 12.49
N SER A 73 -20.75 5.42 11.54
CA SER A 73 -21.82 4.73 10.82
C SER A 73 -21.37 3.87 9.65
N GLN A 74 -20.08 3.81 9.33
CA GLN A 74 -19.58 3.09 8.15
C GLN A 74 -18.90 1.76 8.51
N SER A 75 -19.49 1.03 9.45
CA SER A 75 -19.07 -0.34 9.77
C SER A 75 -19.41 -1.29 8.62
N GLY A 76 -18.48 -2.21 8.32
CA GLY A 76 -18.67 -3.29 7.35
C GLY A 76 -18.34 -2.94 5.89
N GLN A 77 -17.73 -1.78 5.62
CA GLN A 77 -17.07 -1.56 4.34
C GLN A 77 -15.71 -2.27 4.30
N THR A 78 -15.33 -2.74 3.12
CA THR A 78 -14.08 -3.46 2.90
C THR A 78 -13.18 -2.73 1.91
N MET A 79 -11.96 -3.21 1.76
CA MET A 79 -11.00 -2.72 0.78
C MET A 79 -10.23 -3.87 0.16
N ASP A 80 -9.68 -3.60 -1.03
CA ASP A 80 -8.68 -4.46 -1.64
C ASP A 80 -7.30 -3.82 -1.43
N VAL A 81 -6.34 -4.62 -0.99
CA VAL A 81 -4.94 -4.20 -0.77
C VAL A 81 -4.08 -4.78 -1.88
N PHE A 82 -3.21 -3.95 -2.45
CA PHE A 82 -2.41 -4.30 -3.61
C PHE A 82 -0.92 -4.09 -3.38
N VAL A 83 -0.14 -4.90 -4.08
CA VAL A 83 1.26 -4.65 -4.40
C VAL A 83 1.37 -4.63 -5.92
N TRP A 84 1.94 -3.58 -6.49
CA TRP A 84 2.18 -3.47 -7.94
C TRP A 84 3.67 -3.38 -8.25
N ASP A 85 4.03 -3.78 -9.47
CA ASP A 85 5.31 -3.36 -10.07
C ASP A 85 5.26 -1.88 -10.47
N ASP A 86 6.42 -1.34 -10.82
CA ASP A 86 6.50 0.00 -11.40
C ASP A 86 6.35 -0.05 -12.93
N ALA A 87 5.47 0.80 -13.45
CA ALA A 87 5.27 1.02 -14.88
C ALA A 87 5.63 2.44 -15.31
N ASN A 88 6.91 2.82 -15.15
CA ASN A 88 7.45 4.15 -15.46
C ASN A 88 7.02 5.24 -14.46
N GLY A 89 7.10 4.93 -13.17
CA GLY A 89 6.75 5.87 -12.10
C GLY A 89 5.27 5.91 -11.76
N GLU A 90 4.53 4.84 -12.09
CA GLU A 90 3.14 4.63 -11.68
C GLU A 90 2.89 3.13 -11.42
N PRO A 91 1.86 2.76 -10.61
CA PRO A 91 1.50 1.36 -10.40
C PRO A 91 1.15 0.65 -11.71
N GLY A 92 1.84 -0.46 -11.98
CA GLY A 92 1.68 -1.28 -13.18
C GLY A 92 0.87 -2.55 -12.98
N ALA A 93 1.50 -3.70 -13.27
CA ALA A 93 0.94 -5.01 -13.05
C ALA A 93 0.81 -5.32 -11.55
N ILE A 94 -0.31 -5.94 -11.17
CA ILE A 94 -0.56 -6.42 -9.82
C ILE A 94 0.36 -7.62 -9.55
N LEU A 95 1.22 -7.50 -8.54
CA LEU A 95 2.07 -8.57 -8.02
C LEU A 95 1.32 -9.40 -6.97
N ALA A 96 0.60 -8.73 -6.06
CA ALA A 96 -0.28 -9.35 -5.08
C ALA A 96 -1.55 -8.54 -4.88
N VAL A 97 -2.62 -9.23 -4.50
CA VAL A 97 -3.86 -8.63 -4.02
C VAL A 97 -4.40 -9.42 -2.84
N VAL A 98 -4.90 -8.71 -1.84
CA VAL A 98 -5.74 -9.26 -0.76
C VAL A 98 -7.07 -8.54 -0.86
N SER A 99 -8.11 -9.26 -1.28
CA SER A 99 -9.43 -8.68 -1.49
C SER A 99 -10.34 -8.82 -0.27
N ASP A 100 -11.36 -7.97 -0.22
CA ASP A 100 -12.44 -7.99 0.78
C ASP A 100 -11.91 -7.89 2.23
N VAL A 101 -10.93 -7.00 2.43
CA VAL A 101 -10.30 -6.76 3.74
C VAL A 101 -11.17 -5.82 4.57
N ASP A 102 -11.62 -6.29 5.72
CA ASP A 102 -12.14 -5.44 6.79
C ASP A 102 -10.95 -4.90 7.62
N PRO A 103 -10.66 -3.58 7.60
CA PRO A 103 -9.60 -3.01 8.42
C PRO A 103 -9.92 -3.09 9.93
N GLY A 104 -11.16 -3.37 10.31
CA GLY A 104 -11.61 -3.36 11.69
C GLY A 104 -11.91 -1.94 12.18
N PRO A 105 -11.86 -1.69 13.50
CA PRO A 105 -12.25 -0.40 14.07
C PRO A 105 -11.30 0.74 13.70
N ILE A 106 -11.80 1.76 13.01
CA ILE A 106 -11.05 2.95 12.61
C ILE A 106 -11.25 4.10 13.60
N ALA A 107 -10.18 4.82 13.94
CA ALA A 107 -10.22 5.99 14.82
C ALA A 107 -11.05 7.14 14.21
N SER A 108 -11.70 7.92 15.08
CA SER A 108 -12.48 9.08 14.67
C SER A 108 -11.58 10.32 14.52
N TRP A 109 -11.80 11.10 13.46
CA TRP A 109 -11.09 12.35 13.22
C TRP A 109 -11.16 13.30 14.44
N PRO A 110 -10.03 13.92 14.86
CA PRO A 110 -8.75 14.04 14.15
C PRO A 110 -7.74 12.92 14.42
N ASP A 111 -8.13 11.85 15.11
CA ASP A 111 -7.23 10.76 15.42
C ASP A 111 -7.13 9.77 14.24
N PHE A 112 -5.96 9.14 14.11
CA PHE A 112 -5.68 8.09 13.14
C PHE A 112 -5.33 6.79 13.84
N SER A 113 -5.78 5.69 13.26
CA SER A 113 -5.49 4.32 13.69
C SER A 113 -4.69 3.61 12.61
N ARG A 114 -3.62 2.91 13.00
CA ARG A 114 -2.81 2.09 12.11
C ARG A 114 -3.42 0.70 11.93
N HIS A 115 -3.51 0.28 10.67
CA HIS A 115 -4.04 -1.02 10.23
C HIS A 115 -2.99 -1.72 9.39
N SER A 116 -2.78 -3.01 9.59
CA SER A 116 -1.85 -3.80 8.78
C SER A 116 -2.54 -5.01 8.14
N VAL A 117 -2.13 -5.33 6.93
CA VAL A 117 -2.65 -6.42 6.12
C VAL A 117 -1.48 -7.24 5.61
N THR A 118 -1.40 -8.49 6.06
CA THR A 118 -0.44 -9.46 5.55
C THR A 118 -0.76 -9.77 4.09
N VAL A 119 0.23 -9.68 3.21
CA VAL A 119 0.08 -10.03 1.79
C VAL A 119 0.61 -11.45 1.55
N PRO A 120 0.16 -12.14 0.48
CA PRO A 120 0.76 -13.41 0.08
C PRO A 120 2.26 -13.28 -0.12
N GLU A 121 3.01 -14.36 0.12
CA GLU A 121 4.45 -14.38 -0.10
C GLU A 121 4.77 -14.04 -1.56
N LEU A 122 5.52 -12.94 -1.73
CA LEU A 122 5.96 -12.46 -3.03
C LEU A 122 7.42 -12.82 -3.27
N PRO A 123 7.82 -13.07 -4.53
CA PRO A 123 9.24 -12.97 -4.87
C PRO A 123 9.74 -11.55 -4.60
N CYS A 124 11.05 -11.41 -4.47
CA CYS A 124 11.68 -10.10 -4.38
C CYS A 124 11.19 -9.16 -5.49
N THR A 125 10.72 -8.00 -5.08
CA THR A 125 10.39 -6.91 -5.98
C THR A 125 11.64 -6.46 -6.74
N GLU A 126 11.41 -5.86 -7.91
CA GLU A 126 12.49 -5.21 -8.66
C GLU A 126 12.85 -3.85 -8.03
N SER A 127 13.60 -3.01 -8.76
CA SER A 127 14.14 -1.76 -8.22
C SER A 127 13.11 -0.74 -7.77
N ALA A 128 11.86 -0.80 -8.26
CA ALA A 128 10.77 0.07 -7.86
C ALA A 128 9.45 -0.71 -7.83
N TRP A 129 8.60 -0.38 -6.87
CA TRP A 129 7.33 -1.06 -6.63
C TRP A 129 6.39 -0.15 -5.84
N TRP A 130 5.11 -0.54 -5.80
CA TRP A 130 4.05 0.25 -5.20
C TRP A 130 3.20 -0.59 -4.27
N VAL A 131 2.68 0.03 -3.21
CA VAL A 131 1.64 -0.55 -2.35
C VAL A 131 0.51 0.43 -2.18
N GLY A 132 -0.68 -0.09 -1.90
CA GLY A 132 -1.86 0.75 -1.75
C GLY A 132 -3.13 -0.02 -1.55
N TYR A 133 -4.25 0.69 -1.64
CA TYR A 133 -5.57 0.11 -1.44
C TYR A 133 -6.61 0.75 -2.35
N TRP A 134 -7.70 0.04 -2.55
CA TRP A 134 -8.94 0.53 -3.14
C TRP A 134 -10.09 0.25 -2.17
N GLY A 135 -10.85 1.28 -1.81
CA GLY A 135 -12.04 1.10 -0.99
C GLY A 135 -13.19 0.52 -1.80
N ASP A 136 -13.78 -0.60 -1.34
CA ASP A 136 -14.91 -1.25 -2.00
C ASP A 136 -16.24 -0.60 -1.58
N TRP A 137 -16.43 0.64 -2.03
CA TRP A 137 -17.66 1.42 -1.84
C TRP A 137 -18.08 2.18 -3.11
N PRO A 138 -18.17 1.49 -4.28
CA PRO A 138 -18.51 2.15 -5.53
C PRO A 138 -19.89 2.82 -5.47
N GLY A 139 -19.95 4.12 -5.78
CA GLY A 139 -21.19 4.90 -5.78
C GLY A 139 -21.72 5.29 -4.40
N GLU A 140 -21.04 4.90 -3.32
CA GLU A 140 -21.45 5.15 -1.93
C GLU A 140 -20.60 6.27 -1.29
N SER A 141 -20.92 6.59 -0.03
CA SER A 141 -20.05 7.42 0.81
C SER A 141 -18.82 6.64 1.25
N TYR A 142 -17.69 7.35 1.41
CA TYR A 142 -16.42 6.74 1.80
C TYR A 142 -16.43 6.28 3.26
N GLY A 143 -15.90 5.09 3.53
CA GLY A 143 -15.81 4.53 4.88
C GLY A 143 -14.85 5.29 5.77
N TRP A 144 -13.68 5.57 5.21
CA TRP A 144 -12.58 6.20 5.90
C TRP A 144 -11.71 7.00 4.94
N ALA A 145 -10.87 7.84 5.53
CA ALA A 145 -9.86 8.62 4.85
C ALA A 145 -8.46 8.08 5.18
N ILE A 146 -7.59 8.03 4.17
CA ILE A 146 -6.15 7.76 4.32
C ILE A 146 -5.45 9.02 4.82
N GLY A 147 -4.54 8.85 5.78
CA GLY A 147 -3.69 9.92 6.27
C GLY A 147 -2.77 10.45 5.18
N ALA A 148 -2.52 11.76 5.23
CA ALA A 148 -1.65 12.47 4.31
C ALA A 148 -0.69 13.37 5.08
N ASP A 149 0.58 13.19 4.77
CA ASP A 149 1.70 14.02 5.21
C ASP A 149 1.89 15.15 4.18
N LEU A 150 1.83 16.40 4.65
CA LEU A 150 1.92 17.57 3.79
C LEU A 150 3.30 18.24 3.79
N ASP A 151 4.16 17.99 4.78
CA ASP A 151 5.41 18.74 4.98
C ASP A 151 6.63 17.90 5.40
N GLY A 152 6.52 16.57 5.32
CA GLY A 152 7.57 15.61 5.63
C GLY A 152 8.65 15.42 4.54
N PRO A 153 9.37 14.28 4.57
CA PRO A 153 10.60 14.09 3.79
C PRO A 153 10.37 13.81 2.30
N GLY A 154 9.15 13.43 1.90
CA GLY A 154 8.81 13.15 0.50
C GLY A 154 8.49 11.69 0.24
N GLY A 155 7.43 11.47 -0.54
CA GLY A 155 7.09 10.22 -1.19
C GLY A 155 6.70 10.47 -2.65
N CYS A 156 5.85 9.59 -3.16
CA CYS A 156 5.35 9.53 -4.52
C CYS A 156 3.85 9.17 -4.49
N PRO A 157 3.02 9.92 -3.75
CA PRO A 157 1.63 9.54 -3.54
C PRO A 157 0.81 9.71 -4.82
N LEU A 158 0.18 8.61 -5.27
CA LEU A 158 -0.70 8.60 -6.43
C LEU A 158 -2.12 8.16 -6.07
N THR A 159 -3.07 8.56 -6.91
CA THR A 159 -4.43 8.03 -6.90
C THR A 159 -4.90 7.72 -8.32
N ASN A 160 -5.73 6.69 -8.48
CA ASN A 160 -6.25 6.27 -9.79
C ASN A 160 -7.60 6.96 -10.09
N ILE A 161 -7.58 8.05 -10.83
CA ILE A 161 -8.74 8.90 -11.07
C ILE A 161 -9.69 8.25 -12.11
N ALA A 162 -10.97 8.11 -11.74
CA ALA A 162 -12.01 7.58 -12.63
C ALA A 162 -12.21 8.46 -13.89
N PRO A 163 -12.48 7.86 -15.07
CA PRO A 163 -12.79 8.64 -16.26
C PRO A 163 -14.13 9.38 -16.13
N GLY A 164 -14.20 10.58 -16.69
CA GLY A 164 -15.45 11.34 -16.82
C GLY A 164 -15.83 12.22 -15.63
N ILE A 165 -15.09 12.21 -14.52
CA ILE A 165 -15.41 13.02 -13.32
C ILE A 165 -14.85 14.46 -13.36
N GLY A 166 -14.35 14.90 -14.51
CA GLY A 166 -13.80 16.26 -14.69
C GLY A 166 -12.34 16.46 -14.27
N LEU A 167 -11.63 15.37 -13.94
CA LEU A 167 -10.20 15.34 -13.60
C LEU A 167 -9.41 14.47 -14.61
N PRO A 168 -8.09 14.65 -14.75
CA PRO A 168 -7.25 13.78 -15.57
C PRO A 168 -7.36 12.33 -15.10
N SER A 169 -7.71 11.42 -16.00
CA SER A 169 -7.98 10.02 -15.64
C SER A 169 -6.69 9.19 -15.47
N GLY A 170 -6.80 8.05 -14.79
CA GLY A 170 -5.68 7.14 -14.53
C GLY A 170 -4.87 7.55 -13.31
N TRP A 171 -3.67 6.99 -13.15
CA TRP A 171 -2.78 7.34 -12.05
C TRP A 171 -2.32 8.79 -12.17
N GLN A 172 -2.61 9.57 -11.13
CA GLN A 172 -2.21 10.96 -11.01
C GLN A 172 -1.67 11.21 -9.61
N ASN A 173 -0.78 12.18 -9.47
CA ASN A 173 -0.37 12.61 -8.14
C ASN A 173 -1.58 13.11 -7.36
N VAL A 174 -1.70 12.72 -6.09
CA VAL A 174 -2.84 13.08 -5.23
C VAL A 174 -3.06 14.60 -5.16
N SER A 175 -2.01 15.40 -5.39
CA SER A 175 -2.12 16.86 -5.41
C SER A 175 -2.96 17.44 -6.54
N VAL A 176 -3.25 16.66 -7.58
CA VAL A 176 -4.22 17.02 -8.62
C VAL A 176 -5.61 17.22 -8.02
N VAL A 177 -5.95 16.49 -6.95
CA VAL A 177 -7.28 16.46 -6.34
C VAL A 177 -7.30 17.25 -5.03
N TRP A 178 -6.32 17.03 -4.16
CA TRP A 178 -6.32 17.57 -2.79
C TRP A 178 -5.28 18.67 -2.53
N GLY A 179 -4.51 19.09 -3.55
CA GLY A 179 -3.46 20.09 -3.41
C GLY A 179 -2.14 19.52 -2.88
N PRO A 180 -1.13 20.36 -2.57
CA PRO A 180 0.21 19.88 -2.22
C PRO A 180 0.20 18.81 -1.13
N THR A 181 0.76 17.64 -1.45
CA THR A 181 0.89 16.49 -0.55
C THR A 181 2.28 15.88 -0.76
N THR A 182 2.92 15.51 0.34
CA THR A 182 4.28 14.99 0.35
C THR A 182 4.29 13.47 0.31
N ALA A 183 3.48 12.82 1.15
CA ALA A 183 3.30 11.37 1.18
C ALA A 183 1.90 11.01 1.66
N LEU A 184 1.45 9.79 1.40
CA LEU A 184 0.34 9.17 2.12
C LEU A 184 0.89 8.32 3.26
N ASP A 185 0.10 8.13 4.32
CA ASP A 185 0.40 7.18 5.40
C ASP A 185 0.12 5.74 4.99
N ILE A 186 0.68 5.37 3.85
CA ILE A 186 0.74 4.02 3.32
C ILE A 186 2.17 3.55 3.53
N GLY A 187 2.33 2.36 4.09
CA GLY A 187 3.61 1.78 4.43
C GLY A 187 3.69 0.31 4.09
N ALA A 188 4.89 -0.25 4.11
CA ALA A 188 5.12 -1.66 3.88
C ALA A 188 6.07 -2.25 4.93
N GLU A 189 5.82 -3.51 5.30
CA GLU A 189 6.81 -4.34 5.99
C GLU A 189 7.49 -5.25 4.98
N VAL A 190 8.82 -5.28 5.03
CA VAL A 190 9.64 -5.98 4.06
C VAL A 190 10.69 -6.87 4.72
N LEU A 191 10.91 -8.03 4.12
CA LEU A 191 12.05 -8.88 4.40
C LEU A 191 13.20 -8.52 3.45
N GLU A 192 14.43 -8.55 3.97
CA GLU A 192 15.62 -8.49 3.12
C GLU A 192 15.59 -9.64 2.12
N CYS A 193 15.80 -9.30 0.86
CA CYS A 193 16.03 -10.27 -0.20
C CYS A 193 17.33 -11.02 0.08
N SER A 194 17.20 -12.21 0.68
CA SER A 194 18.33 -13.11 0.82
C SER A 194 18.89 -13.40 -0.57
N PRO A 195 20.23 -13.33 -0.79
CA PRO A 195 20.80 -13.66 -2.08
C PRO A 195 20.35 -15.08 -2.43
N THR A 196 19.54 -15.23 -3.47
CA THR A 196 19.16 -16.56 -3.93
C THR A 196 20.47 -17.27 -4.25
N PRO A 197 20.81 -18.41 -3.61
CA PRO A 197 22.08 -19.05 -3.86
C PRO A 197 22.11 -19.48 -5.32
N ILE A 198 22.80 -18.70 -6.16
CA ILE A 198 23.02 -19.03 -7.56
C ILE A 198 24.04 -20.17 -7.54
N VAL A 199 23.55 -21.40 -7.44
CA VAL A 199 24.40 -22.56 -7.72
C VAL A 199 24.71 -22.47 -9.21
N THR A 200 25.91 -22.00 -9.54
CA THR A 200 26.47 -22.07 -10.89
C THR A 200 26.62 -23.55 -11.25
N SER A 201 25.54 -24.15 -11.74
CA SER A 201 25.59 -25.48 -12.33
C SER A 201 26.01 -25.32 -13.79
N SER A 202 27.12 -25.94 -14.16
CA SER A 202 27.49 -26.02 -15.57
C SER A 202 26.52 -26.96 -16.28
N TRP A 203 26.20 -26.70 -17.54
CA TRP A 203 25.41 -27.59 -18.41
C TRP A 203 25.87 -29.06 -18.37
N GLY A 204 27.16 -29.29 -18.08
CA GLY A 204 27.72 -30.63 -17.90
C GLY A 204 27.09 -31.44 -16.75
N ARG A 205 26.72 -30.79 -15.63
CA ARG A 205 26.07 -31.45 -14.49
C ARG A 205 24.61 -31.78 -14.77
N VAL A 206 23.91 -30.93 -15.53
CA VAL A 206 22.54 -31.20 -15.97
C VAL A 206 22.50 -32.35 -16.97
N ARG A 207 23.43 -32.42 -17.94
CA ARG A 207 23.50 -33.54 -18.90
C ARG A 207 23.72 -34.90 -18.25
N ALA A 208 24.51 -34.97 -17.18
CA ALA A 208 24.77 -36.21 -16.45
C ALA A 208 23.52 -36.80 -15.77
N LEU A 209 22.46 -35.99 -15.55
CA LEU A 209 21.18 -36.48 -15.01
C LEU A 209 20.30 -37.15 -16.07
N TYR A 210 20.56 -36.92 -17.36
CA TYR A 210 19.74 -37.41 -18.47
C TYR A 210 20.41 -38.49 -19.33
N SER A 211 21.69 -38.77 -19.12
CA SER A 211 22.34 -39.95 -19.68
C SER A 211 21.98 -41.17 -18.82
N ARG A 212 20.91 -41.89 -19.21
CA ARG A 212 20.67 -43.26 -18.75
C ARG A 212 21.57 -44.21 -19.56
N ASP A 213 22.29 -45.06 -18.85
CA ASP A 213 22.99 -46.23 -19.41
C ASP A 213 22.01 -47.22 -20.09
#